data_AF-K2DIK1-F1
#
_entry.id   AF-K2DIK1-F1
#
_cell.length_a   1.000
_cell.length_b   1.000
_cell.length_c   1.000
_cell.angle_alpha   90.00
_cell.angle_beta   90.00
_cell.angle_gamma   90.00
#
_symmetry.space_group_name_H-M   'P 1'
#
loop_
_entity.id
_entity.type
_entity.pdbx_description
1 polymer ?
#
loop_
_entity_poly.entity_id
_entity_poly.type
_entity_poly.pdbx_seq_one_letter_code
_entity_poly.pdbx_strand_id
1 'polypeptide(L)'
;MNWRYKFCLSVIVFAFFLVVLKLFYWQVVKAQELSNLGDLQYGSAIKILPKRGEIKTSDGFPIATNKVSYQVFANPKEVKEKEATAQVLVSL
;
A
#
# COMPACT_ATOMS: atom_id res chain seq x y z
N MET A 1 -50.48 23.97 -20.05
CA MET A 1 -50.33 23.22 -18.77
C MET A 1 -48.97 22.51 -18.72
N ASN A 2 -47.84 23.20 -18.94
CA ASN A 2 -46.53 22.54 -19.11
C ASN A 2 -45.41 23.07 -18.18
N TRP A 3 -45.71 24.07 -17.36
CA TRP A 3 -44.71 24.76 -16.55
C TRP A 3 -44.24 23.93 -15.35
N ARG A 4 -45.16 23.22 -14.70
CA ARG A 4 -44.90 22.44 -13.48
C ARG A 4 -43.84 21.36 -13.68
N TYR A 5 -43.92 20.57 -14.76
CA TYR A 5 -42.95 19.51 -15.03
C TYR A 5 -41.58 20.07 -15.45
N LYS A 6 -41.55 21.16 -16.23
CA LYS A 6 -40.30 21.84 -16.60
C LYS A 6 -39.59 22.40 -15.38
N PHE A 7 -40.35 22.94 -14.42
CA PHE A 7 -39.82 23.44 -13.16
C PHE A 7 -39.20 22.33 -12.32
N CYS A 8 -39.92 21.22 -12.10
CA CYS A 8 -39.38 20.07 -11.37
C CYS A 8 -38.11 19.50 -12.03
N LEU A 9 -38.11 19.36 -13.36
CA LEU A 9 -36.94 18.87 -14.09
C LEU A 9 -35.75 19.83 -13.95
N SER A 10 -35.97 21.14 -14.03
CA SER A 10 -34.92 22.14 -13.85
C SER A 10 -34.27 22.07 -12.47
N VAL A 11 -35.05 21.85 -11.41
CA VAL A 11 -34.52 21.72 -10.04
C VAL A 11 -33.64 20.47 -9.91
N ILE A 12 -34.08 19.35 -10.49
CA ILE A 12 -33.30 18.09 -10.48
C ILE A 12 -31.98 18.27 -11.23
N VAL A 13 -32.03 18.85 -12.43
CA VAL A 13 -30.81 19.11 -13.24
C VAL A 13 -29.85 20.03 -12.49
N PHE A 14 -30.38 21.08 -11.83
CA PHE A 14 -29.55 21.98 -11.03
C PHE A 14 -28.89 21.27 -9.84
N ALA A 15 -29.63 20.39 -9.14
CA ALA A 15 -29.07 19.58 -8.06
C ALA A 15 -27.95 18.65 -8.56
N PHE A 16 -28.15 17.99 -9.71
CA PHE A 16 -27.11 17.18 -10.35
C PHE A 16 -25.88 18.03 -10.73
N PHE A 17 -26.09 19.23 -11.26
CA PHE A 17 -25.01 20.14 -11.61
C PHE A 17 -24.15 20.51 -10.39
N LEU A 18 -24.77 20.76 -9.23
CA LEU A 18 -24.04 21.01 -7.99
C LEU A 18 -23.20 19.81 -7.55
N VAL A 19 -23.70 18.59 -7.72
CA VAL A 19 -22.94 17.36 -7.43
C VAL A 19 -21.72 17.25 -8.36
N VAL A 20 -21.89 17.51 -9.65
CA VAL A 20 -20.80 17.48 -10.63
C VAL A 20 -19.73 18.53 -10.30
N LEU A 21 -20.12 19.74 -9.93
CA LEU A 21 -19.17 20.78 -9.50
C LEU A 21 -18.38 20.36 -8.25
N LYS A 22 -19.05 19.74 -7.28
CA LYS A 22 -18.38 19.22 -6.08
C LYS A 22 -17.39 18.11 -6.42
N LEU A 23 -17.75 17.21 -7.34
CA LEU A 23 -16.85 16.16 -7.82
C LEU A 23 -15.66 16.76 -8.58
N PHE A 24 -15.87 17.76 -9.42
CA PHE A 24 -14.80 18.46 -10.13
C PHE A 24 -13.79 19.10 -9.16
N TYR A 25 -14.26 19.72 -8.07
CA TYR A 25 -13.37 20.24 -7.03
C TYR A 25 -12.46 19.14 -6.45
N TRP A 26 -13.04 17.98 -6.12
CA TRP A 26 -12.28 16.85 -5.58
C TRP A 26 -11.32 16.25 -6.61
N GLN A 27 -11.76 16.11 -7.85
CA GLN A 27 -10.99 15.46 -8.92
C GLN A 27 -9.92 16.34 -9.56
N VAL A 28 -10.07 17.67 -9.55
CA VAL A 28 -9.15 18.58 -10.27
C VAL A 28 -8.37 19.45 -9.30
N VAL A 29 -9.04 20.10 -8.34
CA VAL A 29 -8.36 21.01 -7.40
C VAL A 29 -7.58 20.21 -6.35
N LYS A 30 -8.21 19.17 -5.81
CA LYS A 30 -7.62 18.30 -4.79
C LYS A 30 -6.87 17.08 -5.35
N ALA A 31 -6.85 16.92 -6.68
CA ALA A 31 -6.26 15.75 -7.35
C ALA A 31 -4.81 15.48 -6.93
N GLN A 32 -3.97 16.51 -6.95
CA GLN A 32 -2.55 16.39 -6.66
C GLN A 32 -2.29 16.01 -5.20
N GLU A 33 -3.06 16.57 -4.28
CA GLU A 33 -2.95 16.27 -2.84
C GLU A 33 -3.35 14.82 -2.57
N LEU A 34 -4.47 14.36 -3.13
CA LEU A 34 -4.91 12.97 -2.99
C LEU A 34 -3.95 11.98 -3.66
N SER A 35 -3.39 12.33 -4.82
CA SER A 35 -2.40 11.49 -5.51
C SER A 35 -1.13 11.35 -4.68
N ASN A 36 -0.60 12.47 -4.16
CA ASN A 36 0.59 12.44 -3.31
C ASN A 36 0.37 11.65 -2.00
N LEU A 37 -0.81 11.76 -1.40
CA LEU A 37 -1.18 10.95 -0.23
C LEU A 37 -1.23 9.45 -0.58
N GLY A 38 -1.77 9.11 -1.75
CA GLY A 38 -1.73 7.75 -2.29
C GLY A 38 -0.30 7.25 -2.46
N ASP A 39 0.56 8.04 -3.08
CA ASP A 39 1.97 7.67 -3.30
C ASP A 39 2.73 7.50 -1.99
N LEU A 40 2.45 8.30 -0.96
CA LEU A 40 3.03 8.13 0.38
C LEU A 40 2.53 6.86 1.08
N GLN A 41 1.27 6.48 0.87
CA GLN A 41 0.66 5.30 1.49
C GLN A 41 1.08 4.00 0.79
N TYR A 42 1.16 3.99 -0.54
CA TYR A 42 1.57 2.84 -1.34
C TYR A 42 3.08 2.74 -1.52
N GLY A 43 3.80 3.86 -1.44
CA GLY A 43 5.25 3.95 -1.51
C GLY A 43 5.90 3.30 -0.30
N SER A 44 5.92 1.97 -0.28
CA SER A 44 6.72 1.22 0.66
C SER A 44 8.19 1.47 0.33
N ALA A 45 8.79 2.44 1.02
CA ALA A 45 10.23 2.66 0.95
C ALA A 45 10.93 1.46 1.57
N ILE A 46 11.30 0.48 0.74
CA ILE A 46 12.13 -0.65 1.17
C ILE A 46 13.52 -0.08 1.44
N LYS A 47 13.79 0.21 2.71
CA LYS A 47 15.09 0.70 3.16
C LYS A 47 16.13 -0.42 2.99
N ILE A 48 17.00 -0.28 1.99
CA ILE A 48 18.14 -1.16 1.82
C ILE A 48 19.15 -0.82 2.91
N LEU A 49 19.24 -1.67 3.94
CA LEU A 49 20.21 -1.48 5.01
C LEU A 49 21.63 -1.71 4.48
N PRO A 50 22.60 -0.82 4.80
CA PRO A 50 23.98 -1.02 4.39
C PRO A 50 24.56 -2.26 5.08
N LYS A 51 25.40 -3.02 4.37
CA LYS A 51 26.12 -4.17 4.93
C LYS A 51 27.14 -3.67 5.97
N ARG A 52 27.17 -4.28 7.18
CA ARG A 52 28.17 -3.98 8.22
C ARG A 52 29.58 -4.31 7.70
N GLY A 53 30.57 -3.49 8.04
CA GLY A 53 31.98 -3.80 7.75
C GLY A 53 32.44 -5.11 8.38
N GLU A 54 33.35 -5.81 7.71
CA GLU A 54 33.96 -7.05 8.20
C GLU A 54 35.20 -6.71 9.05
N ILE A 55 35.36 -7.37 10.20
CA ILE A 55 36.56 -7.25 11.03
C ILE A 55 37.44 -8.47 10.79
N LYS A 56 38.65 -8.25 10.28
CA LYS A 56 39.67 -9.28 10.01
C LYS A 56 40.90 -9.04 10.88
N THR A 57 41.56 -10.11 11.30
CA THR A 57 42.88 -10.03 11.94
C THR A 57 43.96 -9.68 10.93
N SER A 58 45.18 -9.38 11.40
CA SER A 58 46.37 -9.18 10.54
C SER A 58 46.61 -10.32 9.55
N ASP A 59 46.15 -11.52 9.92
CA ASP A 59 46.34 -12.75 9.15
C ASP A 59 45.19 -13.00 8.17
N GLY A 60 44.22 -12.07 8.08
CA GLY A 60 43.07 -12.15 7.20
C GLY A 60 41.90 -12.98 7.73
N PHE A 61 41.99 -13.51 8.96
CA PHE A 61 40.94 -14.33 9.55
C PHE A 61 39.74 -13.46 9.99
N PRO A 62 38.51 -13.74 9.51
CA PRO A 62 37.33 -12.95 9.85
C PRO A 62 36.81 -13.27 11.25
N ILE A 63 36.73 -12.26 12.13
CA ILE A 63 36.14 -12.39 13.48
C ILE A 63 34.67 -11.96 13.49
N ALA A 64 34.29 -11.01 12.64
CA ALA A 64 32.90 -10.58 12.46
C ALA A 64 32.60 -10.33 10.98
N THR A 65 31.64 -11.07 10.42
CA THR A 65 31.16 -10.95 9.04
C THR A 65 29.64 -10.97 8.99
N ASN A 66 29.06 -10.62 7.84
CA ASN A 66 27.63 -10.74 7.58
C ASN A 66 27.35 -12.07 6.86
N LYS A 67 26.31 -12.79 7.30
CA LYS A 67 25.78 -13.96 6.59
C LYS A 67 24.35 -13.69 6.15
N VAL A 68 24.02 -14.05 4.91
CA VAL A 68 22.64 -14.04 4.43
C VAL A 68 21.88 -15.13 5.18
N SER A 69 20.85 -14.74 5.93
CA SER A 69 19.96 -15.65 6.66
C SER A 69 18.60 -15.66 5.98
N TYR A 70 18.12 -16.85 5.61
CA TYR A 70 16.80 -17.04 5.06
C TYR A 70 15.87 -17.41 6.20
N GLN A 71 14.86 -16.58 6.45
CA GLN A 71 13.80 -16.87 7.42
C GLN A 71 12.52 -17.17 6.66
N VAL A 72 11.93 -18.33 6.93
CA VAL A 72 10.62 -18.72 6.41
C VAL A 72 9.61 -18.56 7.54
N PHE A 73 8.53 -17.84 7.29
CA PHE A 73 7.42 -17.69 8.23
C PHE A 73 6.09 -17.89 7.49
N ALA A 74 5.09 -18.40 8.19
CA ALA A 74 3.73 -18.54 7.66
C ALA A 74 2.72 -17.84 8.58
N ASN A 75 1.75 -17.16 7.98
CA ASN A 75 0.65 -16.52 8.70
C ASN A 75 -0.51 -17.52 8.87
N PRO A 76 -0.83 -17.99 10.10
CA PRO A 76 -1.86 -19.00 10.31
C PRO A 76 -3.27 -18.58 9.88
N LYS A 77 -3.53 -17.28 9.68
CA LYS A 77 -4.84 -16.76 9.25
C LYS A 77 -5.06 -16.87 7.74
N GLU A 78 -3.99 -16.93 6.95
CA GLU A 78 -4.03 -17.00 5.48
C GLU A 78 -3.79 -18.43 4.97
N VAL A 79 -3.34 -19.32 5.85
CA VAL A 79 -3.08 -20.72 5.52
C VAL A 79 -4.36 -21.54 5.62
N LYS A 80 -4.75 -22.14 4.48
CA LYS A 80 -5.92 -23.04 4.40
C LYS A 80 -5.76 -24.30 5.26
N GLU A 81 -4.58 -24.92 5.18
CA GLU A 81 -4.24 -26.20 5.82
C GLU A 81 -3.17 -25.98 6.90
N LYS A 82 -3.60 -25.59 8.10
CA LYS A 82 -2.71 -25.12 9.18
C LYS A 82 -1.76 -26.21 9.68
N GLU A 83 -2.26 -27.44 9.86
CA GLU A 83 -1.49 -28.55 10.44
C GLU A 83 -0.45 -29.10 9.45
N ALA A 84 -0.83 -29.31 8.19
CA ALA A 84 0.09 -29.77 7.16
C ALA A 84 1.22 -28.75 6.91
N THR A 85 0.88 -27.46 6.86
CA THR A 85 1.87 -26.39 6.67
C THR A 85 2.81 -26.26 7.87
N ALA A 86 2.31 -26.45 9.09
CA ALA A 86 3.13 -26.46 10.30
C ALA A 86 4.12 -27.63 10.30
N GLN A 87 3.71 -28.83 9.86
CA GLN A 87 4.62 -29.98 9.77
C GLN A 87 5.75 -29.75 8.77
N VAL A 88 5.44 -29.19 7.59
CA VAL A 88 6.46 -28.89 6.56
C VAL A 88 7.45 -27.83 7.04
N LEU A 89 6.98 -26.82 7.78
CA LEU A 89 7.84 -25.77 8.33
C LEU A 89 8.74 -26.25 9.46
N VAL A 90 8.29 -27.21 10.27
CA VAL A 90 9.10 -27.80 11.34
C VAL A 90 10.17 -28.75 10.78
N SER A 91 9.94 -29.34 9.61
CA SER A 91 10.89 -30.25 8.95
C SER A 91 11.97 -29.57 8.10
N LEU A 92 11.89 -28.25 7.91
CA LEU A 92 12.81 -27.42 7.12
C LEU A 92 13.91 -26.81 8.00
#